data_AF-A0A346XX31-F1
#
_entry.id   AF-A0A346XX31-F1
#
_cell.length_a   1.000
_cell.length_b   1.000
_cell.length_c   1.000
_cell.angle_alpha   90.00
_cell.angle_beta   90.00
_cell.angle_gamma   90.00
#
_symmetry.space_group_name_H-M   'P 1'
#
loop_
_entity.id
_entity.type
_entity.pdbx_description
1 polymer ?
#
loop_
_entity_poly.entity_id
_entity_poly.type
_entity_poly.pdbx_seq_one_letter_code
_entity_poly.pdbx_strand_id
1 'polypeptide(L)'
;MIVLPDEGQDAGRSRPPMQDAVEATEPTARRWVRQGVVVIGVLMGLVLVTSAFGDDDAGGASAPMRVDIATQDAVVDVLGLYAAEVAVADAAAAHVDPFALPPLVVRARQLREATAALRARVAELRVEEVAPGTPGQAYVDHPDHDALAAVAAEVADRAELLGFLGDVHAAIYGGGGAVQLPQARRILDEQILLGDGPEAGMAWASGLLDAIDGRADPATVAAQRSAAGAEWADAAARLGPADGEDLAAFLNGIDPGVLATLDGHPLAGPALQRLRG
;
A
#
# COMPACT_ATOMS: atom_id res chain seq x y z
N MET A 1 -36.15 22.58 56.68
CA MET A 1 -35.12 23.03 57.65
C MET A 1 -33.94 22.11 57.42
N ILE A 2 -32.82 22.45 56.77
CA ILE A 2 -32.10 23.69 56.44
C ILE A 2 -31.34 23.41 55.12
N VAL A 3 -31.61 24.15 54.04
CA VAL A 3 -30.76 25.16 53.35
C VAL A 3 -29.63 24.58 52.46
N LEU A 4 -29.78 24.79 51.14
CA LEU A 4 -28.69 25.03 50.17
C LEU A 4 -28.41 26.54 50.13
N PRO A 5 -27.15 26.96 49.91
CA PRO A 5 -26.82 27.83 48.77
C PRO A 5 -25.54 27.33 48.06
N ASP A 6 -25.34 27.43 46.75
CA ASP A 6 -25.51 28.50 45.77
C ASP A 6 -24.31 29.48 45.66
N GLU A 7 -23.82 29.55 44.41
CA GLU A 7 -23.27 30.71 43.66
C GLU A 7 -22.00 31.49 44.05
N GLY A 8 -21.32 31.94 42.98
CA GLY A 8 -20.40 33.10 42.91
C GLY A 8 -18.92 32.73 42.76
N GLN A 9 -18.28 32.68 41.58
CA GLN A 9 -18.24 33.60 40.42
C GLN A 9 -17.48 34.92 40.71
N ASP A 10 -16.76 35.36 39.68
CA ASP A 10 -15.96 36.59 39.50
C ASP A 10 -14.55 36.64 40.14
N ALA A 11 -13.55 37.30 39.57
CA ALA A 11 -13.21 37.88 38.27
C ALA A 11 -11.89 38.65 38.54
N GLY A 12 -10.96 38.73 37.58
CA GLY A 12 -9.93 39.79 37.66
C GLY A 12 -8.54 39.48 37.13
N ARG A 13 -8.34 39.77 35.84
CA ARG A 13 -7.15 40.37 35.16
C ARG A 13 -5.76 40.16 35.80
N SER A 14 -4.74 39.74 35.03
CA SER A 14 -4.03 40.67 34.12
C SER A 14 -3.10 39.94 33.12
N ARG A 15 -3.21 40.28 31.82
CA ARG A 15 -2.06 40.39 30.86
C ARG A 15 -1.25 41.66 31.24
N PRO A 16 0.05 41.87 30.89
CA PRO A 16 0.74 41.61 29.59
C PRO A 16 2.27 41.23 29.79
N PRO A 17 3.22 41.30 28.82
CA PRO A 17 3.16 41.82 27.44
C PRO A 17 3.72 40.93 26.31
N MET A 18 3.47 41.41 25.09
CA MET A 18 4.11 41.06 23.82
C MET A 18 5.64 41.13 23.91
N GLN A 19 6.29 40.17 23.27
CA GLN A 19 7.56 40.39 22.59
C GLN A 19 7.59 39.51 21.33
N ASP A 20 7.68 40.20 20.18
CA ASP A 20 8.10 39.62 18.92
C ASP A 20 9.51 39.03 19.08
N ALA A 21 9.70 37.82 18.57
CA ALA A 21 11.00 37.32 18.13
C ALA A 21 10.78 36.32 17.00
N VAL A 22 11.13 36.78 15.80
CA VAL A 22 11.47 36.01 14.60
C VAL A 22 12.65 35.07 14.90
N GLU A 23 12.86 34.06 14.04
CA GLU A 23 13.96 33.05 13.99
C GLU A 23 13.72 31.78 14.84
N ALA A 24 13.95 30.56 14.36
CA ALA A 24 14.50 30.07 13.10
C ALA A 24 14.10 28.60 12.91
N THR A 25 13.95 28.21 11.65
CA THR A 25 14.10 26.86 11.08
C THR A 25 14.69 25.80 12.01
N GLU A 26 13.88 24.82 12.43
CA GLU A 26 14.41 23.53 12.86
C GLU A 26 14.63 22.63 11.63
N PRO A 27 15.84 22.05 11.46
CA PRO A 27 16.18 21.30 10.27
C PRO A 27 15.54 19.91 10.30
N THR A 28 15.00 19.52 9.14
CA THR A 28 14.47 18.21 8.71
C THR A 28 15.40 17.00 8.90
N ALA A 29 16.54 17.16 9.59
CA ALA A 29 17.58 16.15 9.72
C ALA A 29 17.30 15.05 10.77
N ARG A 30 16.22 15.12 11.57
CA ARG A 30 15.97 14.13 12.65
C ARG A 30 15.02 12.98 12.30
N ARG A 31 14.39 12.94 11.11
CA ARG A 31 13.34 11.95 10.80
C ARG A 31 13.86 10.60 10.26
N TRP A 32 15.10 10.54 9.77
CA TRP A 32 15.70 9.35 9.14
C TRP A 32 16.09 8.21 10.10
N VAL A 33 15.91 8.36 11.41
CA VAL A 33 16.29 7.32 12.40
C VAL A 33 15.12 6.37 12.76
N ARG A 34 13.88 6.67 12.32
CA ARG A 34 12.71 5.85 12.71
C ARG A 34 12.37 4.66 11.80
N GLN A 35 12.97 4.58 10.61
CA GLN A 35 12.87 3.42 9.73
C GLN A 35 14.28 2.88 9.50
N GLY A 36 14.60 1.74 10.10
CA GLY A 36 15.97 1.21 10.19
C GLY A 36 16.57 0.79 8.85
N VAL A 37 17.07 1.75 8.08
CA VAL A 37 17.99 1.53 6.95
C VAL A 37 19.13 2.54 7.05
N VAL A 38 20.22 2.12 7.69
CA VAL A 38 21.48 2.87 7.70
C VAL A 38 22.20 2.61 6.38
N VAL A 39 22.15 3.56 5.44
CA VAL A 39 23.08 3.58 4.29
C VAL A 39 24.15 4.64 4.57
N ILE A 40 25.28 4.18 5.09
CA ILE A 40 26.53 4.94 5.10
C ILE A 40 27.14 4.77 3.70
N GLY A 41 27.20 5.85 2.93
CA GLY A 41 27.78 5.79 1.59
C GLY A 41 27.79 7.09 0.79
N VAL A 42 28.66 8.04 1.19
CA VAL A 42 29.39 8.99 0.32
C VAL A 42 28.54 10.12 -0.34
N LEU A 43 28.42 11.33 0.23
CA LEU A 43 29.42 12.42 0.26
C LEU A 43 30.15 12.68 -1.08
N MET A 44 29.51 13.43 -1.99
CA MET A 44 30.18 14.38 -2.90
C MET A 44 29.12 15.36 -3.42
N GLY A 45 29.11 16.58 -2.88
CA GLY A 45 28.18 17.63 -3.30
C GLY A 45 27.91 18.67 -2.23
N LEU A 46 28.97 19.21 -1.63
CA LEU A 46 28.91 20.35 -0.72
C LEU A 46 28.33 21.56 -1.48
N VAL A 47 27.06 21.94 -1.24
CA VAL A 47 26.52 23.23 -1.69
C VAL A 47 26.48 24.15 -0.48
N LEU A 48 27.38 25.13 -0.50
CA LEU A 48 27.40 26.27 0.42
C LEU A 48 26.05 26.99 0.40
N VAL A 49 25.42 27.12 1.56
CA VAL A 49 24.37 28.12 1.79
C VAL A 49 25.06 29.47 1.94
N THR A 50 25.07 30.26 0.86
CA THR A 50 25.35 31.70 0.94
C THR A 50 24.13 32.46 0.44
N SER A 51 23.40 33.06 1.36
CA SER A 51 22.41 34.09 1.11
C SER A 51 23.10 35.35 0.57
N ALA A 52 22.78 35.75 -0.67
CA ALA A 52 23.07 37.09 -1.17
C ALA A 52 22.01 37.52 -2.20
N PHE A 53 21.23 38.54 -1.84
CA PHE A 53 20.48 39.39 -2.77
C PHE A 53 21.46 40.29 -3.54
N GLY A 54 21.26 40.49 -4.85
CA GLY A 54 21.85 41.60 -5.60
C GLY A 54 22.25 41.32 -7.06
N ASP A 55 21.53 41.98 -7.97
CA ASP A 55 21.80 42.48 -9.34
C ASP A 55 22.53 41.69 -10.44
N ASP A 56 21.97 41.88 -11.65
CA ASP A 56 22.33 41.37 -12.98
C ASP A 56 23.73 41.80 -13.47
N ASP A 57 24.48 40.87 -14.09
CA ASP A 57 25.04 41.09 -15.43
C ASP A 57 25.64 39.82 -16.08
N ALA A 58 25.75 39.89 -17.41
CA ALA A 58 25.95 38.84 -18.42
C ALA A 58 27.15 37.88 -18.29
N GLY A 59 26.99 36.67 -18.88
CA GLY A 59 28.10 35.84 -19.33
C GLY A 59 27.90 34.35 -19.08
N GLY A 60 27.78 33.57 -20.17
CA GLY A 60 27.52 32.14 -20.11
C GLY A 60 28.51 31.34 -19.27
N ALA A 61 27.98 30.73 -18.22
CA ALA A 61 28.40 29.45 -17.67
C ALA A 61 27.12 28.63 -17.55
N SER A 62 27.13 27.36 -17.96
CA SER A 62 26.03 26.44 -17.67
C SER A 62 25.75 26.52 -16.17
N ALA A 63 24.68 27.23 -15.81
CA ALA A 63 24.28 27.40 -14.43
C ALA A 63 24.07 25.98 -13.88
N PRO A 64 24.64 25.63 -12.72
CA PRO A 64 24.34 24.35 -12.09
C PRO A 64 22.82 24.29 -11.96
N MET A 65 22.23 23.26 -12.57
CA MET A 65 20.79 23.02 -12.58
C MET A 65 20.32 23.09 -11.12
N ARG A 66 19.64 24.19 -10.77
CA ARG A 66 19.06 24.35 -9.43
C ARG A 66 17.84 23.44 -9.39
N VAL A 67 18.04 22.21 -8.95
CA VAL A 67 16.95 21.29 -8.67
C VAL A 67 16.20 21.85 -7.47
N ASP A 68 14.91 22.16 -7.67
CA ASP A 68 14.02 22.50 -6.59
C ASP A 68 13.79 21.24 -5.74
N ILE A 69 14.35 21.24 -4.53
CA ILE A 69 14.31 20.10 -3.61
C ILE A 69 12.86 19.74 -3.28
N ALA A 70 11.97 20.74 -3.15
CA ALA A 70 10.57 20.50 -2.86
C ALA A 70 9.86 19.75 -4.00
N THR A 71 10.15 20.11 -5.25
CA THR A 71 9.66 19.39 -6.43
C THR A 71 10.23 17.97 -6.48
N GLN A 72 11.53 17.78 -6.20
CA GLN A 72 12.14 16.46 -6.21
C GLN A 72 11.56 15.53 -5.14
N ASP A 73 11.35 16.04 -3.91
CA ASP A 73 10.74 15.30 -2.80
C ASP A 73 9.30 14.91 -3.16
N ALA A 74 8.50 15.84 -3.68
CA ALA A 74 7.13 15.55 -4.13
C ALA A 74 7.08 14.45 -5.23
N VAL A 75 8.04 14.46 -6.16
CA VAL A 75 8.14 13.42 -7.21
C VAL A 75 8.50 12.07 -6.61
N VAL A 76 9.46 12.02 -5.68
CA VAL A 76 9.81 10.79 -4.96
C VAL A 76 8.62 10.25 -4.18
N ASP A 77 7.84 11.15 -3.58
CA ASP A 77 6.70 10.81 -2.76
C ASP A 77 5.55 10.20 -3.57
N VAL A 78 5.18 10.84 -4.70
CA VAL A 78 4.17 10.34 -5.65
C VAL A 78 4.62 9.03 -6.31
N LEU A 79 5.89 8.91 -6.72
CA LEU A 79 6.43 7.66 -7.24
C LEU A 79 6.48 6.55 -6.18
N GLY A 80 6.66 6.92 -4.90
CA GLY A 80 6.56 6.01 -3.78
C GLY A 80 5.13 5.47 -3.56
N LEU A 81 4.11 6.30 -3.79
CA LEU A 81 2.71 5.85 -3.79
C LEU A 81 2.45 4.86 -4.93
N TYR A 82 2.86 5.19 -6.15
CA TYR A 82 2.77 4.29 -7.29
C TYR A 82 3.51 2.96 -7.04
N ALA A 83 4.69 3.00 -6.44
CA ALA A 83 5.43 1.78 -6.07
C ALA A 83 4.67 0.91 -5.07
N ALA A 84 3.92 1.51 -4.14
CA ALA A 84 3.07 0.77 -3.19
C ALA A 84 1.87 0.11 -3.89
N GLU A 85 1.24 0.78 -4.85
CA GLU A 85 0.18 0.20 -5.68
C GLU A 85 0.69 -0.98 -6.51
N VAL A 86 1.86 -0.82 -7.12
CA VAL A 86 2.55 -1.90 -7.85
C VAL A 86 2.85 -3.07 -6.92
N ALA A 87 3.30 -2.83 -5.69
CA ALA A 87 3.55 -3.90 -4.73
C ALA A 87 2.28 -4.69 -4.38
N VAL A 88 1.12 -4.02 -4.29
CA VAL A 88 -0.20 -4.68 -4.13
C VAL A 88 -0.52 -5.55 -5.34
N ALA A 89 -0.38 -4.98 -6.54
CA ALA A 89 -0.62 -5.71 -7.79
C ALA A 89 0.32 -6.90 -7.96
N ASP A 90 1.63 -6.76 -7.69
CA ASP A 90 2.62 -7.84 -7.79
C ASP A 90 2.39 -8.93 -6.73
N ALA A 91 2.00 -8.55 -5.51
CA ALA A 91 1.60 -9.51 -4.48
C ALA A 91 0.39 -10.36 -4.91
N ALA A 92 -0.51 -9.79 -5.72
CA ALA A 92 -1.64 -10.49 -6.31
C ALA A 92 -1.37 -11.17 -7.66
N ALA A 93 -0.44 -10.70 -8.47
CA ALA A 93 -0.15 -11.24 -9.80
C ALA A 93 0.74 -12.50 -9.77
N ALA A 94 1.32 -12.85 -8.63
CA ALA A 94 2.19 -14.02 -8.45
C ALA A 94 1.51 -15.41 -8.69
N HIS A 95 0.34 -15.47 -9.31
CA HIS A 95 -0.59 -16.59 -9.21
C HIS A 95 -1.00 -17.19 -10.57
N VAL A 96 -0.02 -17.55 -11.39
CA VAL A 96 -0.26 -18.43 -12.55
C VAL A 96 -0.81 -19.81 -12.08
N ASP A 97 -0.51 -20.22 -10.85
CA ASP A 97 -1.15 -21.34 -10.16
C ASP A 97 -1.34 -20.98 -8.67
N PRO A 98 -2.59 -20.79 -8.19
CA PRO A 98 -2.85 -20.42 -6.80
C PRO A 98 -2.46 -21.52 -5.80
N PHE A 99 -2.17 -22.74 -6.25
CA PHE A 99 -1.76 -23.83 -5.37
C PHE A 99 -0.27 -24.17 -5.48
N ALA A 100 0.49 -23.41 -6.28
CA ALA A 100 1.94 -23.50 -6.33
C ALA A 100 2.58 -22.82 -5.11
N LEU A 101 3.90 -22.97 -4.98
CA LEU A 101 4.64 -22.30 -3.92
C LEU A 101 4.88 -20.82 -4.24
N PRO A 102 4.90 -19.94 -3.23
CA PRO A 102 4.66 -20.21 -1.80
C PRO A 102 3.16 -20.32 -1.47
N PRO A 103 2.81 -20.94 -0.33
CA PRO A 103 1.41 -21.19 0.04
C PRO A 103 0.55 -19.93 0.09
N LEU A 104 -0.73 -20.05 -0.28
CA LEU A 104 -1.67 -18.91 -0.34
C LEU A 104 -1.77 -18.12 0.97
N VAL A 105 -1.64 -18.76 2.14
CA VAL A 105 -1.64 -18.05 3.43
C VAL A 105 -0.47 -17.07 3.56
N VAL A 106 0.70 -17.42 3.03
CA VAL A 106 1.87 -16.53 3.02
C VAL A 106 1.61 -15.36 2.08
N ARG A 107 0.99 -15.63 0.93
CA ARG A 107 0.63 -14.62 -0.07
C ARG A 107 -0.45 -13.67 0.43
N ALA A 108 -1.50 -14.16 1.08
CA ALA A 108 -2.54 -13.35 1.70
C ALA A 108 -1.94 -12.38 2.72
N ARG A 109 -1.00 -12.85 3.56
CA ARG A 109 -0.26 -11.98 4.47
C ARG A 109 0.54 -10.91 3.73
N GLN A 110 1.29 -11.27 2.69
CA GLN A 110 2.06 -10.31 1.88
C GLN A 110 1.16 -9.26 1.23
N LEU A 111 0.00 -9.67 0.69
CA LEU A 111 -0.98 -8.77 0.10
C LEU A 111 -1.57 -7.80 1.15
N ARG A 112 -1.85 -8.28 2.37
CA ARG A 112 -2.30 -7.40 3.47
C ARG A 112 -1.22 -6.43 3.94
N GLU A 113 0.03 -6.88 4.03
CA GLU A 113 1.17 -6.02 4.37
C GLU A 113 1.34 -4.91 3.31
N ALA A 114 1.29 -5.25 2.02
CA ALA A 114 1.35 -4.29 0.93
C ALA A 114 0.15 -3.32 0.94
N THR A 115 -1.06 -3.83 1.21
CA THR A 115 -2.29 -3.00 1.30
C THR A 115 -2.23 -2.03 2.48
N ALA A 116 -1.69 -2.47 3.62
CA ALA A 116 -1.48 -1.60 4.78
C ALA A 116 -0.45 -0.50 4.50
N ALA A 117 0.64 -0.85 3.80
CA ALA A 117 1.65 0.12 3.37
C ALA A 117 1.07 1.16 2.39
N LEU A 118 0.25 0.73 1.42
CA LEU A 118 -0.47 1.63 0.52
C LEU A 118 -1.37 2.61 1.30
N ARG A 119 -2.21 2.10 2.20
CA ARG A 119 -3.10 2.96 3.02
C ARG A 119 -2.32 3.95 3.88
N ALA A 120 -1.24 3.51 4.51
CA ALA A 120 -0.38 4.39 5.30
C ALA A 120 0.21 5.49 4.42
N ARG A 121 0.69 5.16 3.22
CA ARG A 121 1.28 6.12 2.28
C ARG A 121 0.27 7.15 1.77
N VAL A 122 -0.93 6.71 1.39
CA VAL A 122 -2.02 7.61 1.00
C VAL A 122 -2.37 8.56 2.14
N ALA A 123 -2.46 8.06 3.37
CA ALA A 123 -2.76 8.89 4.54
C ALA A 123 -1.64 9.90 4.84
N GLU A 124 -0.37 9.51 4.71
CA GLU A 124 0.78 10.40 4.86
C GLU A 124 0.76 11.52 3.81
N LEU A 125 0.55 11.19 2.54
CA LEU A 125 0.58 12.17 1.45
C LEU A 125 -0.61 13.14 1.48
N ARG A 126 -1.78 12.67 1.91
CA ARG A 126 -2.95 13.55 2.15
C ARG A 126 -2.70 14.53 3.30
N VAL A 127 -1.76 14.27 4.21
CA VAL A 127 -1.35 15.17 5.31
C VAL A 127 -0.21 16.09 4.90
N GLU A 128 0.75 15.60 4.11
CA GLU A 128 1.99 16.33 3.77
C GLU A 128 1.82 17.36 2.63
N GLU A 129 0.58 17.68 2.23
CA GLU A 129 0.21 18.68 1.20
C GLU A 129 1.11 18.64 -0.06
N VAL A 130 0.76 17.77 -1.02
CA VAL A 130 1.21 17.98 -2.41
C VAL A 130 0.58 19.27 -2.91
N ALA A 131 1.32 20.05 -3.70
CA ALA A 131 0.88 21.39 -4.12
C ALA A 131 -0.58 21.37 -4.64
N PRO A 132 -1.50 22.18 -4.05
CA PRO A 132 -2.92 22.07 -4.32
C PRO A 132 -3.25 22.44 -5.78
N GLY A 133 -4.22 21.74 -6.37
CA GLY A 133 -4.63 21.95 -7.75
C GLY A 133 -3.64 21.45 -8.80
N THR A 134 -2.64 20.66 -8.41
CA THR A 134 -1.71 20.00 -9.34
C THR A 134 -2.20 18.58 -9.68
N PRO A 135 -1.77 18.02 -10.83
CA PRO A 135 -2.03 16.61 -11.16
C PRO A 135 -1.49 15.63 -10.11
N GLY A 136 -0.43 15.98 -9.38
CA GLY A 136 0.10 15.14 -8.28
C GLY A 136 -0.88 15.05 -7.11
N GLN A 137 -1.52 16.16 -6.75
CA GLN A 137 -2.58 16.14 -5.73
C GLN A 137 -3.83 15.38 -6.22
N ALA A 138 -4.21 15.55 -7.48
CA ALA A 138 -5.33 14.81 -8.09
C ALA A 138 -5.09 13.30 -8.02
N TYR A 139 -3.88 12.86 -8.36
CA TYR A 139 -3.47 11.47 -8.21
C TYR A 139 -3.57 11.00 -6.75
N VAL A 140 -3.01 11.73 -5.77
CA VAL A 140 -3.07 11.34 -4.34
C VAL A 140 -4.50 11.25 -3.79
N ASP A 141 -5.39 12.13 -4.23
CA ASP A 141 -6.78 12.17 -3.80
C ASP A 141 -7.68 11.21 -4.58
N HIS A 142 -7.16 10.52 -5.59
CA HIS A 142 -7.95 9.66 -6.46
C HIS A 142 -8.67 8.56 -5.65
N PRO A 143 -9.99 8.35 -5.85
CA PRO A 143 -10.76 7.37 -5.08
C PRO A 143 -10.31 5.93 -5.32
N ASP A 144 -9.62 5.67 -6.43
CA ASP A 144 -9.22 4.31 -6.80
C ASP A 144 -8.13 3.74 -5.89
N HIS A 145 -7.43 4.55 -5.08
CA HIS A 145 -6.55 4.04 -4.02
C HIS A 145 -7.31 3.24 -2.97
N ASP A 146 -8.45 3.79 -2.53
CA ASP A 146 -9.30 3.16 -1.54
C ASP A 146 -10.03 1.95 -2.15
N ALA A 147 -10.42 2.05 -3.43
CA ALA A 147 -10.99 0.93 -4.18
C ALA A 147 -9.97 -0.22 -4.35
N LEU A 148 -8.74 0.09 -4.74
CA LEU A 148 -7.63 -0.87 -4.85
C LEU A 148 -7.40 -1.58 -3.52
N ALA A 149 -7.35 -0.84 -2.42
CA ALA A 149 -7.17 -1.40 -1.09
C ALA A 149 -8.35 -2.28 -0.64
N ALA A 150 -9.58 -1.98 -1.09
CA ALA A 150 -10.75 -2.81 -0.83
C ALA A 150 -10.72 -4.12 -1.63
N VAL A 151 -10.41 -4.05 -2.93
CA VAL A 151 -10.25 -5.24 -3.78
C VAL A 151 -9.09 -6.11 -3.29
N ALA A 152 -7.99 -5.51 -2.85
CA ALA A 152 -6.84 -6.26 -2.32
C ALA A 152 -7.19 -7.01 -1.02
N ALA A 153 -8.01 -6.41 -0.15
CA ALA A 153 -8.52 -7.09 1.04
C ALA A 153 -9.41 -8.29 0.67
N GLU A 154 -10.34 -8.10 -0.28
CA GLU A 154 -11.17 -9.18 -0.83
C GLU A 154 -10.32 -10.33 -1.40
N VAL A 155 -9.30 -10.02 -2.20
CA VAL A 155 -8.40 -11.03 -2.78
C VAL A 155 -7.59 -11.76 -1.71
N ALA A 156 -7.17 -11.06 -0.65
CA ALA A 156 -6.48 -11.68 0.48
C ALA A 156 -7.38 -12.66 1.24
N ASP A 157 -8.63 -12.28 1.52
CA ASP A 157 -9.60 -13.14 2.21
C ASP A 157 -9.93 -14.39 1.38
N ARG A 158 -10.11 -14.22 0.07
CA ARG A 158 -10.28 -15.34 -0.87
C ARG A 158 -9.03 -16.25 -0.88
N ALA A 159 -7.82 -15.69 -0.86
CA ALA A 159 -6.59 -16.47 -0.82
C ALA A 159 -6.46 -17.30 0.46
N GLU A 160 -6.86 -16.77 1.62
CA GLU A 160 -6.86 -17.54 2.88
C GLU A 160 -7.83 -18.70 2.86
N LEU A 161 -9.05 -18.45 2.38
CA LEU A 161 -10.04 -19.52 2.21
C LEU A 161 -9.48 -20.62 1.31
N LEU A 162 -8.99 -20.27 0.11
CA LEU A 162 -8.43 -21.25 -0.82
C LEU A 162 -7.18 -21.95 -0.29
N GLY A 163 -6.37 -21.28 0.52
CA GLY A 163 -5.24 -21.88 1.22
C GLY A 163 -5.69 -22.97 2.18
N PHE A 164 -6.70 -22.67 3.02
CA PHE A 164 -7.30 -23.65 3.91
C PHE A 164 -7.93 -24.83 3.15
N LEU A 165 -8.70 -24.56 2.09
CA LEU A 165 -9.29 -25.62 1.26
C LEU A 165 -8.20 -26.49 0.59
N GLY A 166 -7.10 -25.87 0.16
CA GLY A 166 -5.92 -26.56 -0.36
C GLY A 166 -5.27 -27.50 0.65
N ASP A 167 -5.13 -27.06 1.91
CA ASP A 167 -4.59 -27.89 2.99
C ASP A 167 -5.51 -29.07 3.32
N VAL A 168 -6.83 -28.87 3.32
CA VAL A 168 -7.81 -29.95 3.48
C VAL A 168 -7.74 -30.94 2.33
N HIS A 169 -7.69 -30.44 1.09
CA HIS A 169 -7.53 -31.28 -0.09
C HIS A 169 -6.26 -32.12 -0.04
N ALA A 170 -5.13 -31.53 0.38
CA ALA A 170 -3.87 -32.25 0.58
C ALA A 170 -3.96 -33.29 1.71
N ALA A 171 -4.70 -33.02 2.78
CA ALA A 171 -4.93 -33.98 3.86
C ALA A 171 -5.73 -35.21 3.40
N ILE A 172 -6.74 -35.01 2.54
CA ILE A 172 -7.60 -36.09 2.04
C ILE A 172 -6.88 -36.92 0.98
N TYR A 173 -6.24 -36.27 -0.01
CA TYR A 173 -5.72 -36.95 -1.20
C TYR A 173 -4.19 -37.12 -1.23
N GLY A 174 -3.44 -36.32 -0.46
CA GLY A 174 -1.98 -36.33 -0.44
C GLY A 174 -1.33 -37.13 0.70
N GLY A 175 -2.13 -37.61 1.66
CA GLY A 175 -1.66 -38.48 2.76
C GLY A 175 -0.78 -37.79 3.82
N GLY A 176 -0.64 -36.46 3.77
CA GLY A 176 0.23 -35.68 4.66
C GLY A 176 -0.17 -34.21 4.72
N GLY A 177 -1.38 -33.93 5.20
CA GLY A 177 -1.85 -32.56 5.42
C GLY A 177 -1.56 -32.06 6.84
N ALA A 178 -1.31 -30.76 6.98
CA ALA A 178 -1.09 -30.11 8.27
C ALA A 178 -2.38 -30.00 9.12
N VAL A 179 -3.55 -30.25 8.52
CA VAL A 179 -4.86 -30.03 9.14
C VAL A 179 -5.49 -31.34 9.62
N GLN A 180 -6.06 -31.33 10.82
CA GLN A 180 -6.81 -32.45 11.37
C GLN A 180 -8.22 -32.51 10.77
N LEU A 181 -8.57 -33.60 10.07
CA LEU A 181 -9.85 -33.74 9.36
C LEU A 181 -11.11 -33.49 10.23
N PRO A 182 -11.20 -33.96 11.49
CA PRO A 182 -12.37 -33.64 12.33
C PRO A 182 -12.51 -32.15 12.65
N GLN A 183 -11.41 -31.42 12.71
CA GLN A 183 -11.42 -29.96 12.88
C GLN A 183 -11.77 -29.26 11.57
N ALA A 184 -11.17 -29.68 10.45
CA ALA A 184 -11.49 -29.16 9.12
C ALA A 184 -12.99 -29.30 8.82
N ARG A 185 -13.56 -30.47 9.11
CA ARG A 185 -14.99 -30.75 8.92
C ARG A 185 -15.87 -29.71 9.62
N ARG A 186 -15.61 -29.42 10.90
CA ARG A 186 -16.38 -28.43 11.68
C ARG A 186 -16.29 -27.04 11.08
N ILE A 187 -15.09 -26.62 10.70
CA ILE A 187 -14.86 -25.29 10.09
C ILE A 187 -15.58 -25.18 8.75
N LEU A 188 -15.52 -26.22 7.90
CA LEU A 188 -16.22 -26.23 6.62
C LEU A 188 -17.74 -26.18 6.81
N ASP A 189 -18.29 -26.96 7.75
CA ASP A 189 -19.71 -26.97 8.08
C ASP A 189 -20.18 -25.57 8.51
N GLU A 190 -19.43 -24.90 9.40
CA GLU A 190 -19.71 -23.54 9.84
C GLU A 190 -19.64 -22.51 8.69
N GLN A 191 -18.61 -22.58 7.84
CA GLN A 191 -18.46 -21.69 6.69
C GLN A 191 -19.58 -21.85 5.67
N ILE A 192 -19.97 -23.10 5.35
CA ILE A 192 -21.06 -23.39 4.43
C ILE A 192 -22.40 -22.91 4.99
N LEU A 193 -22.63 -23.09 6.30
CA LEU A 193 -23.84 -22.62 6.97
C LEU A 193 -23.99 -21.09 6.95
N LEU A 194 -22.88 -20.37 7.03
CA LEU A 194 -22.89 -18.90 6.94
C LEU A 194 -23.21 -18.43 5.51
N GLY A 195 -22.88 -19.23 4.49
CA GLY A 195 -23.22 -18.96 3.09
C GLY A 195 -22.52 -17.74 2.48
N ASP A 196 -21.62 -17.11 3.23
CA ASP A 196 -20.85 -15.95 2.80
C ASP A 196 -19.53 -16.43 2.17
N GLY A 197 -19.37 -16.23 0.86
CA GLY A 197 -18.12 -16.56 0.18
C GLY A 197 -18.22 -16.57 -1.35
N PRO A 198 -17.07 -16.69 -2.04
CA PRO A 198 -17.01 -16.80 -3.49
C PRO A 198 -17.62 -18.13 -3.95
N GLU A 199 -18.42 -18.12 -5.03
CA GLU A 199 -19.32 -19.23 -5.39
C GLU A 199 -18.55 -20.51 -5.67
N ALA A 200 -17.47 -20.44 -6.46
CA ALA A 200 -16.69 -21.61 -6.81
C ALA A 200 -15.86 -22.11 -5.61
N GLY A 201 -15.40 -21.20 -4.74
CA GLY A 201 -14.79 -21.55 -3.46
C GLY A 201 -15.74 -22.33 -2.55
N MET A 202 -17.00 -21.90 -2.43
CA MET A 202 -18.01 -22.56 -1.61
C MET A 202 -18.47 -23.91 -2.19
N ALA A 203 -18.52 -24.03 -3.51
CA ALA A 203 -18.75 -25.31 -4.19
C ALA A 203 -17.64 -26.31 -3.87
N TRP A 204 -16.38 -25.87 -3.88
CA TRP A 204 -15.24 -26.70 -3.53
C TRP A 204 -15.23 -27.07 -2.03
N ALA A 205 -15.53 -26.13 -1.14
CA ALA A 205 -15.69 -26.40 0.29
C ALA A 205 -16.73 -27.49 0.56
N SER A 206 -17.86 -27.44 -0.14
CA SER A 206 -18.93 -28.46 -0.05
C SER A 206 -18.45 -29.82 -0.57
N GLY A 207 -17.76 -29.86 -1.71
CA GLY A 207 -17.18 -31.10 -2.22
C GLY A 207 -16.12 -31.71 -1.31
N LEU A 208 -15.31 -30.88 -0.64
CA LEU A 208 -14.34 -31.33 0.37
C LEU A 208 -15.04 -31.88 1.62
N LEU A 209 -16.15 -31.28 2.06
CA LEU A 209 -16.97 -31.82 3.16
C LEU A 209 -17.53 -33.21 2.81
N ASP A 210 -18.08 -33.36 1.61
CA ASP A 210 -18.55 -34.66 1.10
C ASP A 210 -17.40 -35.69 0.97
N ALA A 211 -16.19 -35.23 0.64
CA ALA A 211 -15.01 -36.09 0.56
C ALA A 211 -14.56 -36.58 1.95
N ILE A 212 -14.61 -35.71 2.97
CA ILE A 212 -14.35 -36.10 4.37
C ILE A 212 -15.34 -37.18 4.82
N ASP A 213 -16.61 -37.06 4.43
CA ASP A 213 -17.65 -38.03 4.75
C ASP A 213 -17.61 -39.29 3.85
N GLY A 214 -16.67 -39.38 2.91
CA GLY A 214 -16.51 -40.54 2.01
C GLY A 214 -17.59 -40.66 0.92
N ARG A 215 -18.29 -39.55 0.61
CA ARG A 215 -19.41 -39.48 -0.35
C ARG A 215 -19.05 -38.82 -1.69
N ALA A 216 -17.92 -38.12 -1.76
CA ALA A 216 -17.53 -37.37 -2.95
C ALA A 216 -16.82 -38.21 -4.02
N ASP A 217 -17.03 -37.84 -5.28
CA ASP A 217 -16.21 -38.26 -6.42
C ASP A 217 -14.93 -37.37 -6.51
N PRO A 218 -13.71 -37.95 -6.50
CA PRO A 218 -12.47 -37.17 -6.58
C PRO A 218 -12.35 -36.29 -7.83
N ALA A 219 -12.89 -36.71 -8.97
CA ALA A 219 -12.81 -35.91 -10.20
C ALA A 219 -13.66 -34.63 -10.09
N THR A 220 -14.83 -34.73 -9.47
CA THR A 220 -15.70 -33.58 -9.16
C THR A 220 -15.00 -32.59 -8.24
N VAL A 221 -14.35 -33.06 -7.16
CA VAL A 221 -13.63 -32.18 -6.21
C VAL A 221 -12.44 -31.48 -6.89
N ALA A 222 -11.73 -32.17 -7.79
CA ALA A 222 -10.64 -31.58 -8.57
C ALA A 222 -11.14 -30.50 -9.56
N ALA A 223 -12.30 -30.70 -10.19
CA ALA A 223 -12.91 -29.70 -11.07
C ALA A 223 -13.33 -28.45 -10.28
N GLN A 224 -13.92 -28.61 -9.10
CA GLN A 224 -14.28 -27.50 -8.21
C GLN A 224 -13.04 -26.72 -7.76
N ARG A 225 -11.94 -27.41 -7.40
CA ARG A 225 -10.65 -26.77 -7.11
C ARG A 225 -10.17 -25.89 -8.26
N SER A 226 -10.28 -26.38 -9.50
CA SER A 226 -9.89 -25.60 -10.68
C SER A 226 -10.77 -24.37 -10.87
N ALA A 227 -12.09 -24.50 -10.69
CA ALA A 227 -13.03 -23.37 -10.80
C ALA A 227 -12.76 -22.30 -9.72
N ALA A 228 -12.52 -22.72 -8.48
CA ALA A 228 -12.17 -21.84 -7.38
C ALA A 228 -10.85 -21.09 -7.64
N GLY A 229 -9.86 -21.77 -8.22
CA GLY A 229 -8.61 -21.14 -8.65
C GLY A 229 -8.81 -20.09 -9.75
N ALA A 230 -9.69 -20.36 -10.72
CA ALA A 230 -10.03 -19.41 -11.79
C ALA A 230 -10.77 -18.17 -11.24
N GLU A 231 -11.77 -18.36 -10.38
CA GLU A 231 -12.51 -17.26 -9.74
C GLU A 231 -11.61 -16.35 -8.91
N TRP A 232 -10.61 -16.92 -8.24
CA TRP A 232 -9.59 -16.15 -7.53
C TRP A 232 -8.66 -15.40 -8.49
N ALA A 233 -8.23 -16.03 -9.59
CA ALA A 233 -7.36 -15.40 -10.58
C ALA A 233 -8.04 -14.20 -11.26
N ASP A 234 -9.33 -14.33 -11.58
CA ASP A 234 -10.13 -13.23 -12.12
C ASP A 234 -10.23 -12.08 -11.12
N ALA A 235 -10.40 -12.38 -9.82
CA ALA A 235 -10.45 -11.35 -8.79
C ALA A 235 -9.10 -10.62 -8.64
N ALA A 236 -7.99 -11.36 -8.68
CA ALA A 236 -6.64 -10.82 -8.59
C ALA A 236 -6.24 -10.01 -9.84
N ALA A 237 -6.70 -10.38 -11.02
CA ALA A 237 -6.44 -9.67 -12.27
C ALA A 237 -7.05 -8.25 -12.31
N ARG A 238 -8.00 -7.95 -11.42
CA ARG A 238 -8.55 -6.59 -11.26
C ARG A 238 -7.60 -5.64 -10.51
N LEU A 239 -6.54 -6.15 -9.90
CA LEU A 239 -5.59 -5.33 -9.15
C LEU A 239 -4.58 -4.71 -10.11
N GLY A 240 -4.56 -3.38 -10.11
CA GLY A 240 -3.63 -2.56 -10.88
C GLY A 240 -3.51 -1.15 -10.27
N PRO A 241 -2.63 -0.31 -10.81
CA PRO A 241 -2.48 1.07 -10.36
C PRO A 241 -3.81 1.85 -10.46
N ALA A 242 -4.03 2.77 -9.52
CA ALA A 242 -5.32 3.44 -9.29
C ALA A 242 -5.70 4.41 -10.41
N ASP A 243 -4.77 5.22 -10.91
CA ASP A 243 -4.99 6.07 -12.09
C ASP A 243 -3.66 6.40 -12.79
N GLY A 244 -3.44 5.76 -13.94
CA GLY A 244 -2.24 5.99 -14.74
C GLY A 244 -2.25 7.33 -15.49
N GLU A 245 -3.41 7.94 -15.74
CA GLU A 245 -3.52 9.18 -16.51
C GLU A 245 -3.07 10.38 -15.67
N ASP A 246 -3.56 10.51 -14.44
CA ASP A 246 -3.15 11.58 -13.51
C ASP A 246 -1.66 11.48 -13.15
N LEU A 247 -1.16 10.25 -12.94
CA LEU A 247 0.27 10.00 -12.72
C LEU A 247 1.10 10.41 -13.95
N ALA A 248 0.66 10.05 -15.16
CA ALA A 248 1.36 10.44 -16.38
C ALA A 248 1.33 11.96 -16.59
N ALA A 249 0.20 12.63 -16.32
CA ALA A 249 0.07 14.07 -16.40
C ALA A 249 1.01 14.78 -15.41
N PHE A 250 1.11 14.29 -14.18
CA PHE A 250 2.06 14.77 -13.19
C PHE A 250 3.49 14.65 -13.68
N LEU A 251 3.91 13.46 -14.12
CA LEU A 251 5.29 13.20 -14.55
C LEU A 251 5.67 13.98 -15.82
N ASN A 252 4.73 14.21 -16.75
CA ASN A 252 4.96 15.05 -17.93
C ASN A 252 5.19 16.53 -17.59
N GLY A 253 4.70 16.98 -16.43
CA GLY A 253 4.95 18.33 -15.91
C GLY A 253 6.31 18.49 -15.23
N ILE A 254 7.06 17.41 -15.00
CA ILE A 254 8.36 17.43 -14.34
C ILE A 254 9.47 17.58 -15.37
N ASP A 255 10.47 18.39 -15.03
CA ASP A 255 11.66 18.55 -15.86
C ASP A 255 12.37 17.19 -16.08
N PRO A 256 12.69 16.82 -17.34
CA PRO A 256 13.30 15.53 -17.64
C PRO A 256 14.66 15.29 -16.96
N GLY A 257 15.42 16.36 -16.67
CA GLY A 257 16.67 16.28 -15.93
C GLY A 257 16.46 15.88 -14.48
N VAL A 258 15.38 16.33 -13.84
CA VAL A 258 14.99 15.86 -12.49
C VAL A 258 14.66 14.37 -12.53
N LEU A 259 13.85 13.92 -13.49
CA LEU A 259 13.52 12.50 -13.64
C LEU A 259 14.77 11.63 -13.89
N ALA A 260 15.72 12.12 -14.69
CA ALA A 260 16.98 11.41 -14.94
C ALA A 260 17.85 11.26 -13.67
N THR A 261 17.84 12.25 -12.76
CA THR A 261 18.56 12.12 -11.48
C THR A 261 17.92 11.09 -10.54
N LEU A 262 16.62 10.80 -10.71
CA LEU A 262 15.87 9.85 -9.88
C LEU A 262 15.99 8.40 -10.37
N ASP A 263 16.57 8.13 -11.54
CA ASP A 263 16.75 6.77 -12.06
C ASP A 263 17.60 5.88 -11.14
N GLY A 264 18.53 6.47 -10.38
CA GLY A 264 19.34 5.78 -9.38
C GLY A 264 18.73 5.75 -7.97
N HIS A 265 17.57 6.39 -7.76
CA HIS A 265 16.91 6.46 -6.45
C HIS A 265 16.26 5.10 -6.11
N PRO A 266 16.43 4.57 -4.89
CA PRO A 266 15.99 3.22 -4.54
C PRO A 266 14.47 3.01 -4.61
N LEU A 267 13.68 4.08 -4.43
CA LEU A 267 12.22 4.03 -4.54
C LEU A 267 11.71 4.50 -5.91
N ALA A 268 12.26 5.61 -6.41
CA ALA A 268 11.74 6.29 -7.60
C ALA A 268 12.29 5.68 -8.90
N GLY A 269 13.52 5.17 -8.89
CA GLY A 269 14.16 4.54 -10.05
C GLY A 269 13.40 3.31 -10.54
N PRO A 270 13.10 2.31 -9.68
CA PRO A 270 12.30 1.15 -10.08
C PRO A 270 10.90 1.50 -10.59
N ALA A 271 10.24 2.48 -9.94
CA ALA A 271 8.93 2.99 -10.36
C ALA A 271 8.99 3.59 -11.77
N LEU A 272 9.98 4.47 -12.03
CA LEU A 272 10.20 5.09 -13.33
C LEU A 272 10.55 4.07 -14.42
N GLN A 273 11.40 3.08 -14.11
CA GLN A 273 11.72 2.00 -15.03
C GLN A 273 10.46 1.24 -15.44
N ARG A 274 9.60 0.91 -14.48
CA ARG A 274 8.36 0.18 -14.76
C ARG A 274 7.34 0.99 -15.57
N LEU A 275 7.28 2.30 -15.36
CA LEU A 275 6.45 3.20 -16.18
C LEU A 275 6.95 3.34 -17.63
N ARG A 276 8.25 3.08 -17.87
CA ARG A 276 8.86 3.14 -19.21
C ARG A 276 8.72 1.84 -20.02
N GLY A 277 8.54 0.70 -19.35
CA GLY A 277 8.38 -0.63 -19.97
C GLY A 277 9.66 -1.46 -19.96
#